data_AF-A0A151A2X5-F1
#
_entry.id   AF-A0A151A2X5-F1
#
_cell.length_a   1.000
_cell.length_b   1.000
_cell.length_c   1.000
_cell.angle_alpha   90.00
_cell.angle_beta   90.00
_cell.angle_gamma   90.00
#
_symmetry.space_group_name_H-M   'P 1'
#
loop_
_entity.id
_entity.type
_entity.pdbx_description
1 polymer ?
#
loop_
_entity_poly.entity_id
_entity_poly.type
_entity_poly.pdbx_seq_one_letter_code
_entity_poly.pdbx_strand_id
1 'polypeptide(L)'
;MTNEKVNVPELRFPGFEGEWEEKKLKNIVELLKDGTHGTHKDTINGPWLLSAKNLKNNRINITNKEITEIDDSQIVKGLNDCEFKIACDVTNPFIGEQGASYVFGPQKGASTELAKSLDKSLNHFADIIKEKYDVAIHNMEGAGAAGGVAGGLCGCLNAELYSGFDLVASSLNLNKVLNSHDIELIITGEGQIDSQTENGKVISGITTLGHRFGIPSIALVGGIQGIANSFYDQGLIAVFSIANKPMTLSQSIANTADLITKQTEQIMRLYSARR
;
A
#
# COMPACT_ATOMS: atom_id res chain seq x y z
N MET A 1 -7.07 -17.89 39.34
CA MET A 1 -7.81 -17.90 38.06
C MET A 1 -7.93 -16.47 37.60
N THR A 2 -7.01 -16.05 36.73
CA THR A 2 -6.97 -14.71 36.15
C THR A 2 -8.04 -14.62 35.08
N ASN A 3 -9.01 -13.70 35.23
CA ASN A 3 -9.90 -13.32 34.15
C ASN A 3 -9.05 -12.68 33.05
N GLU A 4 -8.69 -13.45 32.02
CA GLU A 4 -8.18 -12.88 30.78
C GLU A 4 -9.28 -11.99 30.22
N LYS A 5 -9.00 -10.69 30.09
CA LYS A 5 -9.84 -9.77 29.34
C LYS A 5 -9.79 -10.22 27.89
N VAL A 6 -10.82 -10.94 27.48
CA VAL A 6 -11.06 -11.25 26.08
C VAL A 6 -11.44 -9.95 25.39
N ASN A 7 -10.55 -9.45 24.53
CA ASN A 7 -10.81 -8.25 23.73
C ASN A 7 -11.72 -8.63 22.55
N VAL A 8 -13.03 -8.62 22.78
CA VAL A 8 -14.04 -8.78 21.72
C VAL A 8 -14.43 -7.40 21.19
N PRO A 9 -14.25 -7.10 19.89
CA PRO A 9 -14.75 -5.87 19.28
C PRO A 9 -16.27 -5.87 19.16
N GLU A 10 -16.90 -4.73 19.41
CA GLU A 10 -18.36 -4.59 19.52
C GLU A 10 -19.09 -4.56 18.15
N LEU A 11 -18.37 -4.37 17.03
CA LEU A 11 -18.95 -4.28 15.68
C LEU A 11 -18.09 -5.01 14.63
N ARG A 12 -18.71 -5.89 13.83
CA ARG A 12 -18.11 -6.60 12.69
C ARG A 12 -18.98 -6.51 11.43
N PHE A 13 -18.36 -6.78 10.28
CA PHE A 13 -19.09 -7.09 9.04
C PHE A 13 -19.81 -8.44 9.16
N PRO A 14 -20.96 -8.64 8.50
CA PRO A 14 -21.65 -9.94 8.48
C PRO A 14 -20.70 -11.06 8.02
N GLY A 15 -20.55 -12.11 8.84
CA GLY A 15 -19.72 -13.29 8.51
C GLY A 15 -18.42 -13.46 9.32
N PHE A 16 -18.07 -12.50 10.18
CA PHE A 16 -16.97 -12.64 11.13
C PHE A 16 -17.56 -12.63 12.55
N GLU A 17 -17.53 -13.73 13.30
CA GLU A 17 -18.19 -13.81 14.63
C GLU A 17 -17.28 -14.32 15.79
N GLY A 18 -16.08 -14.85 15.53
CA GLY A 18 -15.13 -15.35 16.55
C GLY A 18 -14.07 -14.36 17.08
N GLU A 19 -13.10 -14.81 17.87
CA GLU A 19 -11.98 -13.98 18.37
C GLU A 19 -11.04 -13.49 17.24
N TRP A 20 -10.07 -12.61 17.58
CA TRP A 20 -8.98 -12.26 16.66
C TRP A 20 -8.06 -13.46 16.44
N GLU A 21 -8.11 -14.06 15.26
CA GLU A 21 -7.21 -15.15 14.89
C GLU A 21 -5.98 -14.59 14.15
N GLU A 22 -4.79 -14.71 14.73
CA GLU A 22 -3.54 -14.48 13.99
C GLU A 22 -3.30 -15.66 13.03
N LYS A 23 -3.65 -15.47 11.76
CA LYS A 23 -3.30 -16.42 10.69
C LYS A 23 -2.20 -15.86 9.81
N LYS A 24 -1.00 -16.43 9.92
CA LYS A 24 0.09 -16.14 8.97
C LYS A 24 -0.37 -16.56 7.58
N LEU A 25 -0.24 -15.68 6.57
CA LEU A 25 -0.71 -15.93 5.20
C LEU A 25 -0.35 -17.32 4.68
N LYS A 26 0.91 -17.75 4.91
CA LYS A 26 1.42 -19.09 4.54
C LYS A 26 0.64 -20.29 5.09
N ASN A 27 -0.17 -20.09 6.13
CA ASN A 27 -0.95 -21.14 6.80
C ASN A 27 -2.39 -21.21 6.27
N ILE A 28 -2.83 -20.22 5.50
CA ILE A 28 -4.19 -20.12 4.94
C ILE A 28 -4.21 -20.09 3.42
N VAL A 29 -3.08 -19.81 2.79
CA VAL A 29 -2.90 -19.93 1.36
C VAL A 29 -2.14 -21.22 1.08
N GLU A 30 -2.70 -22.05 0.21
CA GLU A 30 -1.92 -23.09 -0.43
C GLU A 30 -1.02 -22.39 -1.45
N LEU A 31 0.29 -22.40 -1.20
CA LEU A 31 1.24 -21.80 -2.13
C LEU A 31 1.26 -22.69 -3.37
N LEU A 32 0.45 -22.34 -4.38
CA LEU A 32 0.53 -22.95 -5.71
C LEU A 32 1.84 -22.50 -6.36
N LYS A 33 2.94 -23.16 -5.98
CA LYS A 33 4.13 -23.24 -6.83
C LYS A 33 3.85 -24.36 -7.81
N ASP A 34 3.24 -24.03 -8.93
CA ASP A 34 3.13 -24.93 -10.08
C ASP A 34 4.51 -25.30 -10.66
N GLY A 35 5.57 -24.65 -10.16
CA GLY A 35 6.94 -25.09 -10.35
C GLY A 35 7.32 -25.27 -11.80
N THR A 36 6.69 -24.58 -12.76
CA THR A 36 7.15 -24.45 -14.16
C THR A 36 6.22 -23.55 -14.99
N HIS A 37 5.80 -22.38 -14.49
CA HIS A 37 5.50 -21.30 -15.42
C HIS A 37 6.77 -20.97 -16.21
N GLY A 38 6.69 -21.09 -17.55
CA GLY A 38 7.77 -20.69 -18.45
C GLY A 38 8.29 -19.33 -18.03
N THR A 39 9.52 -19.30 -17.51
CA THR A 39 10.18 -18.03 -17.27
C THR A 39 10.45 -17.41 -18.64
N HIS A 40 10.56 -16.09 -18.74
CA HIS A 40 11.05 -15.44 -19.96
C HIS A 40 12.24 -16.23 -20.53
N LYS A 41 12.25 -16.45 -21.85
CA LYS A 41 13.38 -17.09 -22.51
C LYS A 41 14.50 -16.07 -22.58
N ASP A 42 15.60 -16.41 -21.92
CA ASP A 42 16.79 -15.59 -21.86
C ASP A 42 17.52 -15.52 -23.21
N THR A 43 17.99 -14.34 -23.63
CA THR A 43 18.81 -14.15 -24.85
C THR A 43 20.25 -13.69 -24.55
N ILE A 44 21.13 -13.76 -25.55
CA ILE A 44 22.59 -13.62 -25.40
C ILE A 44 23.12 -12.16 -25.57
N ASN A 45 22.38 -11.22 -26.18
CA ASN A 45 22.89 -9.89 -26.59
C ASN A 45 21.89 -8.68 -26.43
N GLY A 46 22.09 -7.80 -25.42
CA GLY A 46 21.17 -6.68 -25.07
C GLY A 46 20.96 -6.39 -23.54
N PRO A 47 19.85 -5.73 -23.12
CA PRO A 47 19.60 -5.26 -21.74
C PRO A 47 18.92 -6.26 -20.75
N TRP A 48 19.28 -6.19 -19.46
CA TRP A 48 18.97 -7.18 -18.39
C TRP A 48 17.65 -7.02 -17.61
N LEU A 49 16.89 -8.09 -17.35
CA LEU A 49 15.72 -8.03 -16.46
C LEU A 49 16.09 -8.20 -14.97
N LEU A 50 15.47 -7.39 -14.10
CA LEU A 50 15.37 -7.68 -12.66
C LEU A 50 14.26 -8.71 -12.41
N SER A 51 14.61 -9.96 -12.10
CA SER A 51 13.65 -10.97 -11.66
C SER A 51 13.87 -11.39 -10.21
N ALA A 52 12.88 -12.07 -9.60
CA ALA A 52 13.05 -12.68 -8.29
C ALA A 52 14.24 -13.66 -8.23
N LYS A 53 14.66 -14.26 -9.36
CA LYS A 53 15.85 -15.12 -9.44
C LYS A 53 17.15 -14.35 -9.26
N ASN A 54 17.14 -13.06 -9.60
CA ASN A 54 18.27 -12.15 -9.53
C ASN A 54 18.34 -11.41 -8.19
N LEU A 55 17.34 -11.54 -7.31
CA LEU A 55 17.34 -10.94 -5.98
C LEU A 55 17.69 -12.00 -4.93
N LYS A 56 18.88 -11.92 -4.34
CA LYS A 56 19.30 -12.79 -3.22
C LYS A 56 19.95 -11.97 -2.12
N ASN A 57 19.50 -12.16 -0.87
CA ASN A 57 20.07 -11.50 0.32
C ASN A 57 20.23 -9.97 0.15
N ASN A 58 19.18 -9.30 -0.34
CA ASN A 58 19.18 -7.87 -0.68
C ASN A 58 20.30 -7.45 -1.65
N ARG A 59 20.72 -8.37 -2.53
CA ARG A 59 21.66 -8.10 -3.62
C ARG A 59 21.05 -8.50 -4.95
N ILE A 60 21.30 -7.66 -5.94
CA ILE A 60 20.92 -7.88 -7.32
C ILE A 60 22.08 -8.60 -8.02
N ASN A 61 21.89 -9.88 -8.34
CA ASN A 61 22.81 -10.73 -9.08
C ASN A 61 22.27 -10.96 -10.49
N ILE A 62 22.81 -10.22 -11.45
CA ILE A 62 22.42 -10.33 -12.87
C ILE A 62 23.34 -11.32 -13.58
N THR A 63 22.76 -12.21 -14.37
CA THR A 63 23.47 -13.06 -15.33
C THR A 63 23.00 -12.68 -16.75
N ASN A 64 23.92 -12.66 -17.73
CA ASN A 64 23.77 -12.09 -19.10
C ASN A 64 22.53 -12.59 -19.87
N LYS A 65 21.38 -11.92 -19.73
CA LYS A 65 20.10 -12.41 -20.27
C LYS A 65 19.16 -11.24 -20.63
N GLU A 66 18.60 -11.21 -21.85
CA GLU A 66 17.53 -10.25 -22.24
C GLU A 66 16.17 -10.88 -22.56
N ILE A 67 15.20 -9.98 -22.77
CA ILE A 67 13.85 -10.24 -23.26
C ILE A 67 13.73 -9.71 -24.68
N THR A 68 13.23 -10.55 -25.59
CA THR A 68 12.93 -10.17 -26.98
C THR A 68 11.44 -10.20 -27.29
N GLU A 69 10.67 -10.99 -26.55
CA GLU A 69 9.24 -11.18 -26.79
C GLU A 69 8.52 -11.56 -25.50
N ILE A 70 7.21 -11.32 -25.46
CA ILE A 70 6.31 -11.87 -24.46
C ILE A 70 5.48 -12.93 -25.16
N ASP A 71 5.48 -14.16 -24.65
CA ASP A 71 4.63 -15.27 -25.11
C ASP A 71 3.57 -15.56 -24.05
N ASP A 72 2.31 -15.31 -24.40
CA ASP A 72 1.12 -15.50 -23.56
C ASP A 72 0.24 -16.66 -24.07
N SER A 73 0.76 -17.50 -24.99
CA SER A 73 0.02 -18.62 -25.58
C SER A 73 -0.44 -19.67 -24.57
N GLN A 74 0.17 -19.70 -23.38
CA GLN A 74 -0.14 -20.63 -22.29
C GLN A 74 -0.79 -19.93 -21.09
N ILE A 75 -1.37 -18.74 -21.28
CA ILE A 75 -2.05 -18.02 -20.20
C ILE A 75 -3.24 -18.85 -19.67
N VAL A 76 -3.47 -18.78 -18.36
CA VAL A 76 -4.55 -19.51 -17.70
C VAL A 76 -5.90 -19.04 -18.25
N LYS A 77 -6.77 -19.98 -18.61
CA LYS A 77 -8.14 -19.67 -19.07
C LYS A 77 -8.88 -18.86 -18.01
N GLY A 78 -9.58 -17.81 -18.46
CA GLY A 78 -10.34 -16.92 -17.58
C GLY A 78 -9.53 -15.78 -16.95
N LEU A 79 -8.20 -15.75 -17.13
CA LEU A 79 -7.39 -14.65 -16.61
C LEU A 79 -7.77 -13.31 -17.25
N ASN A 80 -8.09 -13.31 -18.54
CA ASN A 80 -8.54 -12.11 -19.27
C ASN A 80 -9.95 -11.65 -18.87
N ASP A 81 -10.72 -12.49 -18.17
CA ASP A 81 -12.05 -12.13 -17.65
C ASP A 81 -11.96 -11.51 -16.24
N CYS A 82 -10.77 -11.48 -15.64
CA CYS A 82 -10.53 -10.95 -14.31
C CYS A 82 -10.26 -9.44 -14.35
N GLU A 83 -10.74 -8.75 -13.32
CA GLU A 83 -10.37 -7.36 -13.05
C GLU A 83 -9.19 -7.32 -12.07
N PHE A 84 -8.10 -6.66 -12.45
CA PHE A 84 -6.90 -6.53 -11.62
C PHE A 84 -6.81 -5.12 -11.06
N LYS A 85 -6.98 -5.00 -9.74
CA LYS A 85 -6.83 -3.74 -9.01
C LYS A 85 -5.60 -3.80 -8.12
N ILE A 86 -4.71 -2.82 -8.25
CA ILE A 86 -3.43 -2.78 -7.53
C ILE A 86 -3.44 -1.58 -6.59
N ALA A 87 -3.28 -1.85 -5.29
CA ALA A 87 -3.00 -0.79 -4.31
C ALA A 87 -1.58 -0.24 -4.54
N CYS A 88 -1.49 1.04 -4.89
CA CYS A 88 -0.25 1.73 -5.20
C CYS A 88 -0.25 3.13 -4.56
N ASP A 89 0.60 3.32 -3.56
CA ASP A 89 0.71 4.60 -2.82
C ASP A 89 1.94 5.43 -3.24
N VAL A 90 2.53 5.11 -4.39
CA VAL A 90 3.66 5.84 -4.96
C VAL A 90 3.34 6.24 -6.39
N THR A 91 3.82 7.41 -6.81
CA THR A 91 3.57 7.94 -8.17
C THR A 91 4.75 7.73 -9.11
N ASN A 92 5.83 7.12 -8.63
CA ASN A 92 7.05 6.88 -9.41
C ASN A 92 6.73 6.17 -10.75
N PRO A 93 7.14 6.74 -11.90
CA PRO A 93 6.91 6.14 -13.21
C PRO A 93 7.70 4.83 -13.37
N PHE A 94 7.46 4.12 -14.48
CA PHE A 94 8.15 2.88 -14.76
C PHE A 94 9.67 3.07 -14.90
N ILE A 95 10.07 4.10 -15.66
CA ILE A 95 11.46 4.41 -16.02
C ILE A 95 11.80 5.89 -15.76
N GLY A 96 13.08 6.24 -15.96
CA GLY A 96 13.60 7.60 -15.83
C GLY A 96 14.13 7.92 -14.44
N GLU A 97 14.59 9.15 -14.21
CA GLU A 97 15.27 9.53 -12.95
C GLU A 97 14.40 9.35 -11.71
N GLN A 98 13.07 9.48 -11.86
CA GLN A 98 12.09 9.22 -10.81
C GLN A 98 11.49 7.80 -10.89
N GLY A 99 11.98 6.96 -11.80
CA GLY A 99 11.49 5.63 -12.09
C GLY A 99 11.98 4.56 -11.13
N ALA A 100 11.53 3.33 -11.37
CA ALA A 100 11.71 2.20 -10.46
C ALA A 100 13.17 1.94 -10.09
N SER A 101 14.05 1.93 -11.09
CA SER A 101 15.46 1.58 -10.94
C SER A 101 16.24 2.61 -10.14
N TYR A 102 16.03 3.90 -10.42
CA TYR A 102 16.76 4.98 -9.77
C TYR A 102 16.28 5.24 -8.35
N VAL A 103 14.97 5.19 -8.11
CA VAL A 103 14.38 5.50 -6.80
C VAL A 103 14.46 4.31 -5.85
N PHE A 104 14.11 3.10 -6.30
CA PHE A 104 14.00 1.93 -5.42
C PHE A 104 15.19 0.96 -5.55
N GLY A 105 16.05 1.11 -6.56
CA GLY A 105 17.24 0.28 -6.75
C GLY A 105 18.28 0.40 -5.62
N PRO A 106 18.66 1.62 -5.17
CA PRO A 106 19.72 1.79 -4.17
C PRO A 106 19.45 1.05 -2.85
N GLN A 107 18.23 1.11 -2.33
CA GLN A 107 17.83 0.39 -1.10
C GLN A 107 17.81 -1.14 -1.29
N LYS A 108 17.79 -1.63 -2.53
CA LYS A 108 17.89 -3.06 -2.89
C LYS A 108 19.32 -3.47 -3.29
N GLY A 109 20.30 -2.58 -3.09
CA GLY A 109 21.72 -2.83 -3.36
C GLY A 109 22.17 -2.54 -4.79
N ALA A 110 21.41 -1.79 -5.60
CA ALA A 110 21.87 -1.36 -6.91
C ALA A 110 22.88 -0.20 -6.80
N SER A 111 24.03 -0.31 -7.48
CA SER A 111 24.89 0.86 -7.72
C SER A 111 24.23 1.81 -8.73
N THR A 112 24.75 3.03 -8.87
CA THR A 112 24.28 4.00 -9.87
C THR A 112 24.36 3.46 -11.30
N GLU A 113 25.45 2.78 -11.63
CA GLU A 113 25.68 2.16 -12.94
C GLU A 113 24.69 1.01 -13.17
N LEU A 114 24.43 0.22 -12.13
CA LEU A 114 23.46 -0.86 -12.17
C LEU A 114 22.04 -0.31 -12.33
N ALA A 115 21.66 0.74 -11.59
CA ALA A 115 20.37 1.40 -11.71
C ALA A 115 20.16 1.95 -13.13
N LYS A 116 21.17 2.59 -13.72
CA LYS A 116 21.13 3.04 -15.12
C LYS A 116 20.89 1.90 -16.09
N SER A 117 21.57 0.77 -15.88
CA SER A 117 21.39 -0.37 -16.76
C SER A 117 20.02 -1.02 -16.59
N LEU A 118 19.51 -1.13 -15.35
CA LEU A 118 18.17 -1.63 -15.06
C LEU A 118 17.10 -0.74 -15.67
N ASP A 119 17.26 0.58 -15.61
CA ASP A 119 16.33 1.55 -16.21
C ASP A 119 16.26 1.38 -17.73
N LYS A 120 17.41 1.23 -18.40
CA LYS A 120 17.45 0.93 -19.84
C LYS A 120 16.72 -0.37 -20.18
N SER A 121 16.84 -1.39 -19.34
CA SER A 121 16.13 -2.65 -19.53
C SER A 121 14.63 -2.53 -19.29
N LEU A 122 14.19 -1.76 -18.30
CA LEU A 122 12.78 -1.48 -18.08
C LEU A 122 12.20 -0.69 -19.25
N ASN A 123 12.94 0.27 -19.82
CA ASN A 123 12.51 0.97 -21.03
C ASN A 123 12.27 -0.01 -22.18
N HIS A 124 13.24 -0.90 -22.43
CA HIS A 124 13.10 -1.94 -23.46
C HIS A 124 11.92 -2.88 -23.21
N PHE A 125 11.70 -3.27 -21.96
CA PHE A 125 10.54 -4.10 -21.61
C PHE A 125 9.20 -3.36 -21.81
N ALA A 126 9.15 -2.07 -21.49
CA ALA A 126 7.99 -1.22 -21.75
C ALA A 126 7.73 -1.04 -23.26
N ASP A 127 8.79 -0.97 -24.10
CA ASP A 127 8.66 -0.96 -25.56
C ASP A 127 8.00 -2.25 -26.08
N ILE A 128 8.42 -3.42 -25.58
CA ILE A 128 7.82 -4.72 -25.95
C ILE A 128 6.35 -4.81 -25.51
N ILE A 129 6.02 -4.34 -24.31
CA ILE A 129 4.63 -4.28 -23.83
C ILE A 129 3.79 -3.38 -24.75
N LYS A 130 4.31 -2.21 -25.12
CA LYS A 130 3.60 -1.28 -26.01
C LYS A 130 3.39 -1.89 -27.39
N GLU A 131 4.40 -2.56 -27.94
CA GLU A 131 4.28 -3.23 -29.24
C GLU A 131 3.23 -4.35 -29.21
N LYS A 132 3.23 -5.18 -28.15
CA LYS A 132 2.36 -6.36 -28.09
C LYS A 132 0.92 -6.04 -27.66
N TYR A 133 0.74 -5.21 -26.64
CA TYR A 133 -0.56 -4.98 -25.98
C TYR A 133 -1.12 -3.58 -26.22
N ASP A 134 -0.40 -2.71 -26.95
CA ASP A 134 -0.75 -1.29 -27.17
C ASP A 134 -0.86 -0.44 -25.88
N VAL A 135 -0.29 -0.90 -24.76
CA VAL A 135 -0.29 -0.17 -23.48
C VAL A 135 1.05 0.52 -23.23
N ALA A 136 1.04 1.84 -23.08
CA ALA A 136 2.26 2.63 -22.84
C ALA A 136 2.49 2.82 -21.33
N ILE A 137 3.40 2.03 -20.75
CA ILE A 137 3.67 2.06 -19.30
C ILE A 137 4.86 2.93 -18.90
N HIS A 138 5.69 3.39 -19.84
CA HIS A 138 6.97 4.08 -19.59
C HIS A 138 6.87 5.18 -18.53
N ASN A 139 5.91 6.08 -18.72
CA ASN A 139 5.71 7.26 -17.87
C ASN A 139 4.40 7.17 -17.06
N MET A 140 3.79 5.98 -16.99
CA MET A 140 2.56 5.78 -16.23
C MET A 140 2.87 5.98 -14.74
N GLU A 141 2.15 6.89 -14.09
CA GLU A 141 2.32 7.17 -12.66
C GLU A 141 2.09 5.89 -11.84
N GLY A 142 2.98 5.62 -10.90
CA GLY A 142 2.93 4.44 -10.03
C GLY A 142 3.33 3.12 -10.70
N ALA A 143 3.57 3.10 -12.01
CA ALA A 143 4.01 1.89 -12.71
C ALA A 143 5.37 1.37 -12.20
N GLY A 144 6.20 2.24 -11.61
CA GLY A 144 7.47 1.85 -11.01
C GLY A 144 7.37 1.11 -9.68
N ALA A 145 6.17 1.02 -9.09
CA ALA A 145 5.96 0.39 -7.81
C ALA A 145 6.42 -1.07 -7.78
N ALA A 146 6.94 -1.47 -6.61
CA ALA A 146 7.55 -2.77 -6.38
C ALA A 146 8.70 -3.13 -7.35
N GLY A 147 9.32 -2.15 -8.03
CA GLY A 147 10.39 -2.39 -9.00
C GLY A 147 9.87 -2.70 -10.40
N GLY A 148 8.76 -2.09 -10.82
CA GLY A 148 8.15 -2.31 -12.13
C GLY A 148 7.15 -3.48 -12.18
N VAL A 149 6.81 -4.10 -11.05
CA VAL A 149 5.76 -5.14 -11.03
C VAL A 149 4.40 -4.51 -11.37
N ALA A 150 4.11 -3.34 -10.81
CA ALA A 150 2.87 -2.61 -11.08
C ALA A 150 2.71 -2.31 -12.58
N GLY A 151 3.73 -1.73 -13.22
CA GLY A 151 3.70 -1.45 -14.65
C GLY A 151 3.60 -2.70 -15.51
N GLY A 152 4.27 -3.80 -15.16
CA GLY A 152 4.13 -5.07 -15.86
C GLY A 152 2.69 -5.62 -15.79
N LEU A 153 2.04 -5.53 -14.64
CA LEU A 153 0.64 -5.93 -14.47
C LEU A 153 -0.31 -5.00 -15.24
N CYS A 154 -0.07 -3.68 -15.21
CA CYS A 154 -0.84 -2.71 -16.00
C CYS A 154 -0.73 -3.01 -17.50
N GLY A 155 0.50 -3.24 -17.97
CA GLY A 155 0.79 -3.49 -19.37
C GLY A 155 0.28 -4.83 -19.90
N CYS A 156 0.46 -5.91 -19.13
CA CYS A 156 0.16 -7.27 -19.58
C CYS A 156 -1.24 -7.77 -19.23
N LEU A 157 -1.83 -7.27 -18.13
CA LEU A 157 -3.13 -7.74 -17.62
C LEU A 157 -4.19 -6.64 -17.57
N ASN A 158 -3.91 -5.47 -18.16
CA ASN A 158 -4.76 -4.29 -18.09
C ASN A 158 -5.16 -3.96 -16.64
N ALA A 159 -4.22 -4.13 -15.71
CA ALA A 159 -4.45 -3.82 -14.31
C ALA A 159 -4.55 -2.31 -14.09
N GLU A 160 -5.38 -1.92 -13.15
CA GLU A 160 -5.60 -0.52 -12.78
C GLU A 160 -4.97 -0.23 -11.42
N LEU A 161 -4.29 0.91 -11.33
CA LEU A 161 -3.68 1.39 -10.10
C LEU A 161 -4.70 2.22 -9.31
N TYR A 162 -4.84 1.88 -8.04
CA TYR A 162 -5.70 2.58 -7.08
C TYR A 162 -4.87 3.01 -5.88
N SER A 163 -5.26 4.11 -5.24
CA SER A 163 -4.77 4.39 -3.88
C SER A 163 -5.10 3.19 -2.98
N GLY A 164 -4.15 2.81 -2.12
CA GLY A 164 -4.37 1.74 -1.15
C GLY A 164 -5.56 2.04 -0.24
N PHE A 165 -5.74 3.32 0.14
CA PHE A 165 -6.90 3.74 0.92
C PHE A 165 -8.21 3.52 0.15
N ASP A 166 -8.32 3.99 -1.09
CA ASP A 166 -9.56 3.90 -1.86
C ASP A 166 -9.98 2.46 -2.13
N LEU A 167 -9.00 1.58 -2.39
CA LEU A 167 -9.24 0.15 -2.60
C LEU A 167 -9.80 -0.53 -1.35
N VAL A 168 -9.22 -0.22 -0.17
CA VAL A 168 -9.73 -0.72 1.12
C VAL A 168 -11.09 -0.10 1.43
N ALA A 169 -11.24 1.22 1.30
CA ALA A 169 -12.48 1.93 1.58
C ALA A 169 -13.66 1.42 0.74
N SER A 170 -13.40 1.12 -0.54
CA SER A 170 -14.37 0.52 -1.45
C SER A 170 -14.73 -0.90 -1.03
N SER A 171 -13.73 -1.73 -0.71
CA SER A 171 -13.94 -3.11 -0.25
C SER A 171 -14.74 -3.20 1.05
N LEU A 172 -14.57 -2.22 1.94
CA LEU A 172 -15.32 -2.11 3.20
C LEU A 172 -16.65 -1.35 3.04
N ASN A 173 -17.00 -0.91 1.83
CA ASN A 173 -18.18 -0.09 1.53
C ASN A 173 -18.30 1.17 2.42
N LEU A 174 -17.18 1.82 2.75
CA LEU A 174 -17.17 2.96 3.67
C LEU A 174 -18.07 4.11 3.20
N ASN A 175 -18.16 4.35 1.90
CA ASN A 175 -19.09 5.34 1.35
C ASN A 175 -20.54 5.05 1.76
N LYS A 176 -20.96 3.79 1.75
CA LYS A 176 -22.32 3.39 2.14
C LYS A 176 -22.52 3.53 3.65
N VAL A 177 -21.50 3.18 4.44
CA VAL A 177 -21.52 3.30 5.90
C VAL A 177 -21.65 4.77 6.32
N LEU A 178 -20.84 5.66 5.75
CA LEU A 178 -20.87 7.09 6.07
C LEU A 178 -22.13 7.80 5.57
N ASN A 179 -22.76 7.28 4.51
CA ASN A 179 -24.05 7.79 4.02
C ASN A 179 -25.25 7.38 4.88
N SER A 180 -25.10 6.57 5.94
CA SER A 180 -26.24 6.18 6.78
C SER A 180 -26.80 7.33 7.62
N HIS A 181 -26.05 8.42 7.78
CA HIS A 181 -26.34 9.59 8.62
C HIS A 181 -26.38 9.29 10.15
N ASP A 182 -26.02 8.09 10.58
CA ASP A 182 -25.95 7.73 12.01
C ASP A 182 -24.58 8.05 12.64
N ILE A 183 -23.61 8.46 11.82
CA ILE A 183 -22.22 8.67 12.25
C ILE A 183 -21.99 10.15 12.46
N GLU A 184 -21.68 10.52 13.71
CA GLU A 184 -21.49 11.92 14.11
C GLU A 184 -20.01 12.30 14.29
N LEU A 185 -19.12 11.30 14.33
CA LEU A 185 -17.69 11.49 14.55
C LEU A 185 -16.91 10.30 13.96
N ILE A 186 -15.81 10.60 13.28
CA ILE A 186 -14.81 9.62 12.87
C ILE A 186 -13.61 9.72 13.81
N ILE A 187 -13.15 8.58 14.33
CA ILE A 187 -11.88 8.47 15.03
C ILE A 187 -10.95 7.61 14.18
N THR A 188 -9.79 8.16 13.82
CA THR A 188 -8.79 7.50 12.98
C THR A 188 -7.40 7.59 13.61
N GLY A 189 -6.39 6.96 13.00
CA GLY A 189 -5.03 7.00 13.49
C GLY A 189 -4.02 6.30 12.60
N GLU A 190 -2.75 6.67 12.79
CA GLU A 190 -1.59 6.00 12.20
C GLU A 190 -0.36 6.12 13.12
N GLY A 191 0.74 5.46 12.78
CA GLY A 191 1.95 5.47 13.61
C GLY A 191 2.56 6.87 13.78
N GLN A 192 2.58 7.66 12.71
CA GLN A 192 3.12 9.02 12.72
C GLN A 192 2.45 9.84 11.64
N ILE A 193 1.99 11.03 11.99
CA ILE A 193 1.57 12.05 11.02
C ILE A 193 2.76 12.94 10.68
N ASP A 194 3.00 13.10 9.38
CA ASP A 194 4.06 13.93 8.81
C ASP A 194 3.57 14.56 7.49
N SER A 195 4.44 15.33 6.82
CA SER A 195 4.12 15.93 5.52
C SER A 195 3.86 14.92 4.40
N GLN A 196 4.19 13.64 4.56
CA GLN A 196 3.85 12.60 3.59
C GLN A 196 2.44 12.03 3.81
N THR A 197 1.84 12.23 4.98
CA THR A 197 0.45 11.79 5.24
C THR A 197 -0.55 12.49 4.31
N GLU A 198 -0.22 13.69 3.80
CA GLU A 198 -1.03 14.40 2.80
C GLU A 198 -1.20 13.61 1.50
N ASN A 199 -0.25 12.74 1.15
CA ASN A 199 -0.22 12.00 -0.11
C ASN A 199 -1.08 10.71 -0.10
N GLY A 200 -2.28 10.76 0.48
CA GLY A 200 -3.26 9.67 0.35
C GLY A 200 -3.06 8.50 1.32
N LYS A 201 -2.49 8.74 2.51
CA LYS A 201 -2.51 7.76 3.62
C LYS A 201 -3.88 7.66 4.28
N VAL A 202 -4.00 6.76 5.26
CA VAL A 202 -5.27 6.45 5.95
C VAL A 202 -5.95 7.69 6.54
N ILE A 203 -5.19 8.58 7.18
CA ILE A 203 -5.77 9.80 7.79
C ILE A 203 -6.35 10.72 6.72
N SER A 204 -5.59 11.11 5.70
CA SER A 204 -6.07 12.02 4.64
C SER A 204 -7.25 11.43 3.86
N GLY A 205 -7.19 10.12 3.57
CA GLY A 205 -8.28 9.41 2.90
C GLY A 205 -9.58 9.45 3.70
N ILE A 206 -9.55 9.06 4.97
CA ILE A 206 -10.78 8.98 5.78
C ILE A 206 -11.31 10.36 6.18
N THR A 207 -10.43 11.34 6.42
CA THR A 207 -10.86 12.72 6.73
C THR A 207 -11.56 13.33 5.52
N THR A 208 -10.95 13.22 4.33
CA THR A 208 -11.55 13.69 3.07
C THR A 208 -12.88 12.99 2.79
N LEU A 209 -12.92 11.67 2.97
CA LEU A 209 -14.14 10.90 2.76
C LEU A 209 -15.24 11.32 3.76
N GLY A 210 -14.94 11.40 5.05
CA GLY A 210 -15.88 11.82 6.09
C GLY A 210 -16.39 13.25 5.89
N HIS A 211 -15.50 14.17 5.51
CA HIS A 211 -15.83 15.56 5.24
C HIS A 211 -16.83 15.72 4.09
N ARG A 212 -16.77 14.87 3.06
CA ARG A 212 -17.78 14.84 1.98
C ARG A 212 -19.19 14.53 2.48
N PHE A 213 -19.31 13.84 3.62
CA PHE A 213 -20.58 13.55 4.29
C PHE A 213 -20.86 14.50 5.47
N GLY A 214 -20.04 15.53 5.67
CA GLY A 214 -20.19 16.49 6.78
C GLY A 214 -19.79 15.92 8.16
N ILE A 215 -19.06 14.81 8.20
CA ILE A 215 -18.69 14.12 9.45
C ILE A 215 -17.29 14.58 9.89
N PRO A 216 -17.14 15.18 11.08
CA PRO A 216 -15.84 15.61 11.57
C PRO A 216 -14.97 14.41 11.96
N SER A 217 -13.66 14.57 11.85
CA SER A 217 -12.68 13.53 12.18
C SER A 217 -11.71 13.96 13.28
N ILE A 218 -11.34 13.03 14.17
CA ILE A 218 -10.25 13.19 15.14
C ILE A 218 -9.21 12.10 14.86
N ALA A 219 -7.92 12.48 14.83
CA ALA A 219 -6.83 11.53 14.66
C ALA A 219 -6.07 11.29 15.98
N LEU A 220 -5.78 10.03 16.29
CA LEU A 220 -4.86 9.60 17.34
C LEU A 220 -3.63 8.96 16.70
N VAL A 221 -2.44 9.50 16.97
CA VAL A 221 -1.20 9.10 16.32
C VAL A 221 -0.09 8.77 17.31
N GLY A 222 0.86 7.92 16.92
CA GLY A 222 2.04 7.64 17.74
C GLY A 222 2.93 8.88 17.90
N GLY A 223 3.19 9.59 16.80
CA GLY A 223 3.98 10.82 16.76
C GLY A 223 3.39 11.88 15.84
N ILE A 224 3.69 13.15 16.14
CA ILE A 224 3.30 14.30 15.32
C ILE A 224 4.59 14.99 14.86
N GLN A 225 4.84 15.01 13.56
CA GLN A 225 5.95 15.72 12.94
C GLN A 225 5.43 16.73 11.93
N GLY A 226 4.86 17.81 12.48
CA GLY A 226 4.15 18.81 11.69
C GLY A 226 2.74 18.34 11.31
N ILE A 227 1.82 19.30 11.21
CA ILE A 227 0.48 19.09 10.67
C ILE A 227 0.25 20.23 9.70
N ALA A 228 -0.03 19.89 8.45
CA ALA A 228 -0.39 20.89 7.47
C ALA A 228 -1.81 21.40 7.74
N ASN A 229 -2.02 22.70 7.53
CA ASN A 229 -3.34 23.31 7.77
C ASN A 229 -4.43 22.73 6.86
N SER A 230 -4.04 22.21 5.70
CA SER A 230 -4.87 21.48 4.73
C SER A 230 -5.71 20.36 5.36
N PHE A 231 -5.21 19.67 6.38
CA PHE A 231 -5.97 18.64 7.08
C PHE A 231 -7.20 19.20 7.78
N TYR A 232 -7.08 20.39 8.38
CA TYR A 232 -8.20 21.05 9.04
C TYR A 232 -9.26 21.50 8.04
N ASP A 233 -8.84 21.95 6.85
CA ASP A 233 -9.74 22.27 5.73
C ASP A 233 -10.46 21.03 5.18
N GLN A 234 -9.90 19.82 5.41
CA GLN A 234 -10.45 18.52 5.02
C GLN A 234 -11.26 17.84 6.14
N GLY A 235 -11.72 18.58 7.14
CA GLY A 235 -12.63 18.08 8.19
C GLY A 235 -11.95 17.33 9.35
N LEU A 236 -10.63 17.30 9.41
CA LEU A 236 -9.91 16.90 10.61
C LEU A 236 -10.02 18.01 11.65
N ILE A 237 -10.71 17.79 12.76
CA ILE A 237 -10.95 18.84 13.77
C ILE A 237 -9.89 18.85 14.88
N ALA A 238 -9.21 17.73 15.11
CA ALA A 238 -8.15 17.62 16.10
C ALA A 238 -7.22 16.43 15.83
N VAL A 239 -5.97 16.55 16.29
CA VAL A 239 -4.96 15.48 16.26
C VAL A 239 -4.30 15.39 17.62
N PHE A 240 -4.17 14.16 18.13
CA PHE A 240 -3.54 13.90 19.42
C PHE A 240 -2.43 12.85 19.28
N SER A 241 -1.29 13.13 19.90
CA SER A 241 -0.33 12.06 20.18
C SER A 241 -0.90 11.16 21.28
N ILE A 242 -0.73 9.85 21.15
CA ILE A 242 -1.11 8.89 22.19
C ILE A 242 -0.12 8.90 23.37
N ALA A 243 1.07 9.49 23.18
CA ALA A 243 2.07 9.57 24.24
C ALA A 243 1.63 10.59 25.30
N ASN A 244 1.42 10.11 26.53
CA ASN A 244 0.95 10.93 27.64
C ASN A 244 2.06 11.40 28.61
N LYS A 245 3.29 10.95 28.39
CA LYS A 245 4.50 11.32 29.15
C LYS A 245 5.76 11.03 28.34
N PRO A 246 6.93 11.57 28.72
CA PRO A 246 8.20 11.16 28.11
C PRO A 246 8.40 9.65 28.21
N MET A 247 8.67 9.01 27.07
CA MET A 247 8.91 7.57 26.96
C MET A 247 9.79 7.25 25.74
N THR A 248 10.43 6.09 25.75
CA THR A 248 11.16 5.60 24.56
C THR A 248 10.21 5.08 23.50
N LEU A 249 10.65 4.99 22.24
CA LEU A 249 9.86 4.40 21.15
C LEU A 249 9.41 2.96 21.48
N SER A 250 10.30 2.13 22.03
CA SER A 250 9.98 0.76 22.41
C SER A 250 8.92 0.71 23.51
N GLN A 251 8.95 1.64 24.48
CA GLN A 251 7.91 1.75 25.50
C GLN A 251 6.59 2.20 24.89
N SER A 252 6.60 3.15 23.95
CA SER A 252 5.38 3.60 23.26
C SER A 252 4.73 2.44 22.50
N ILE A 253 5.52 1.71 21.69
CA ILE A 253 5.04 0.55 20.92
C ILE A 253 4.47 -0.52 21.85
N ALA A 254 5.20 -0.88 22.92
CA ALA A 254 4.77 -1.91 23.86
C ALA A 254 3.49 -1.55 24.63
N ASN A 255 3.20 -0.27 24.82
CA ASN A 255 2.03 0.21 25.58
C ASN A 255 0.93 0.81 24.68
N THR A 256 1.02 0.65 23.36
CA THR A 256 0.13 1.31 22.37
C THR A 256 -1.36 1.16 22.72
N ALA A 257 -1.80 -0.04 23.11
CA ALA A 257 -3.21 -0.30 23.43
C ALA A 257 -3.70 0.52 24.64
N ASP A 258 -2.91 0.58 25.72
CA ASP A 258 -3.25 1.35 26.92
C ASP A 258 -3.22 2.87 26.64
N LEU A 259 -2.23 3.31 25.86
CA LEU A 259 -2.08 4.70 25.45
C LEU A 259 -3.26 5.18 24.58
N ILE A 260 -3.63 4.43 23.55
CA ILE A 260 -4.81 4.71 22.70
C ILE A 260 -6.08 4.74 23.56
N THR A 261 -6.26 3.77 24.45
CA THR A 261 -7.45 3.68 25.31
C THR A 261 -7.60 4.92 26.18
N LYS A 262 -6.55 5.28 26.90
CA LYS A 262 -6.57 6.46 27.81
C LYS A 262 -6.77 7.75 27.04
N GLN A 263 -6.08 7.93 25.92
CA GLN A 263 -6.21 9.14 25.12
C GLN A 263 -7.61 9.27 24.52
N THR A 264 -8.16 8.17 24.00
CA THR A 264 -9.53 8.13 23.48
C THR A 264 -10.55 8.43 24.57
N GLU A 265 -10.38 7.88 25.77
CA GLU A 265 -11.24 8.17 26.92
C GLU A 265 -11.27 9.67 27.24
N GLN A 266 -10.11 10.33 27.30
CA GLN A 266 -10.05 11.78 27.57
C GLN A 266 -10.74 12.60 26.47
N ILE A 267 -10.54 12.23 25.20
CA ILE A 267 -11.19 12.88 24.06
C ILE A 267 -12.71 12.70 24.15
N MET A 268 -13.19 11.49 24.42
CA MET A 268 -14.63 11.21 24.50
C MET A 268 -15.29 11.85 25.73
N ARG A 269 -14.59 11.97 26.86
CA ARG A 269 -15.06 12.76 28.01
C ARG A 269 -15.28 14.22 27.63
N LEU A 270 -14.33 14.81 26.91
CA LEU A 270 -14.46 16.19 26.41
C LEU A 270 -15.58 16.34 25.38
N TYR A 271 -15.65 15.43 24.41
CA TYR A 271 -16.67 15.44 23.35
C TYR A 271 -18.09 15.30 23.92
N SER A 272 -18.27 14.39 24.89
CA SER A 272 -19.56 14.14 25.53
C SER A 272 -20.00 15.28 26.45
N ALA A 273 -19.07 16.04 27.03
CA ALA A 273 -19.40 17.19 27.88
C ALA A 273 -20.00 18.39 27.11
N ARG A 274 -19.92 18.38 25.78
CA ARG A 274 -20.50 19.40 24.89
C ARG A 274 -21.92 19.07 24.41
N ARG A 275 -22.41 17.85 24.66
CA ARG A 275 -23.80 17.45 24.41
C ARG A 275 -24.63 17.63 25.67
#